data_AF-A0A1A6FZI4-F1
#
_entry.id   AF-A0A1A6FZI4-F1
#
_cell.length_a   1.000
_cell.length_b   1.000
_cell.length_c   1.000
_cell.angle_alpha   90.00
_cell.angle_beta   90.00
_cell.angle_gamma   90.00
#
_symmetry.space_group_name_H-M   'P 1'
#
loop_
_entity.id
_entity.type
_entity.pdbx_description
1 polymer ?
#
loop_
_entity_poly.entity_id
_entity_poly.type
_entity_poly.pdbx_seq_one_letter_code
_entity_poly.pdbx_strand_id
1 'polypeptide(L)'
;MHVHHFSVSLAQQAAQDDKFFRNKLISLLWFGYQRGQNCGGLVQGPNGTIESPGFPHGYPNYANCTWIIITGERNRIQLSFHTFALEEDFDILSVYDGQPQQGNLKVR
;
A
#
# COMPACT_ATOMS: atom_id res chain seq x y z
N MET A 1 -11.65 10.15 20.17
CA MET A 1 -11.95 9.71 18.80
C MET A 1 -10.61 9.33 18.20
N HIS A 2 -10.33 8.04 17.99
CA HIS A 2 -9.05 7.63 17.40
C HIS A 2 -9.10 7.91 15.89
N VAL A 3 -8.06 8.55 15.37
CA VAL A 3 -7.96 8.90 13.95
C VAL A 3 -7.15 7.79 13.29
N HIS A 4 -7.77 7.00 12.42
CA HIS A 4 -7.11 5.90 11.73
C HIS A 4 -6.60 6.36 10.37
N HIS A 5 -5.28 6.33 10.17
CA HIS A 5 -4.62 6.78 8.94
C HIS A 5 -3.25 6.12 8.78
N PHE A 6 -2.73 6.13 7.56
CA PHE A 6 -1.34 5.76 7.32
C PHE A 6 -0.72 6.66 6.25
N SER A 7 0.61 6.77 6.30
CA SER A 7 1.43 7.44 5.30
C SER A 7 2.71 6.63 5.13
N VAL A 8 3.01 6.27 3.89
CA VAL A 8 4.18 5.48 3.52
C VAL A 8 4.90 6.14 2.35
N SER A 9 6.20 6.35 2.50
CA SER A 9 7.06 6.75 1.39
C SER A 9 7.62 5.52 0.69
N LEU A 10 7.82 5.66 -0.61
CA LEU A 10 8.53 4.70 -1.45
C LEU A 10 9.77 5.34 -2.03
N ALA A 11 10.85 4.56 -2.09
CA ALA A 11 12.09 4.92 -2.77
C ALA A 11 12.59 3.72 -3.59
N GLN A 12 12.93 3.94 -4.85
CA GLN A 12 13.51 2.95 -5.73
C GLN A 12 15.03 2.90 -5.53
N GLN A 13 15.58 1.69 -5.40
CA GLN A 13 17.02 1.48 -5.22
C GLN A 13 17.55 0.50 -6.24
N ALA A 14 18.80 0.65 -6.68
CA ALA A 14 19.41 -0.26 -7.64
C ALA A 14 19.38 -1.72 -7.12
N ALA A 15 18.91 -2.62 -7.98
CA ALA A 15 18.94 -4.04 -7.78
C ALA A 15 20.31 -4.61 -8.12
N GLN A 16 21.07 -5.05 -7.12
CA GLN A 16 22.41 -5.57 -7.34
C GLN A 16 22.43 -7.06 -7.78
N ASP A 17 21.32 -7.82 -7.64
CA ASP A 17 21.26 -9.27 -7.90
C ASP A 17 19.95 -9.74 -8.58
N ASP A 18 19.99 -10.85 -9.32
CA ASP A 18 18.90 -11.42 -10.17
C ASP A 18 17.74 -12.11 -9.41
N LYS A 19 17.69 -12.03 -8.08
CA LYS A 19 16.65 -12.67 -7.25
C LYS A 19 15.54 -11.70 -6.88
N PHE A 20 14.91 -11.11 -7.89
CA PHE A 20 14.05 -9.95 -7.69
C PHE A 20 12.60 -10.08 -8.10
N PHE A 21 11.75 -9.59 -7.21
CA PHE A 21 10.33 -9.38 -7.44
C PHE A 21 10.10 -7.97 -8.01
N ARG A 22 9.17 -7.89 -8.97
CA ARG A 22 9.09 -6.81 -9.97
C ARG A 22 8.06 -5.72 -9.69
N ASN A 23 6.99 -6.01 -8.95
CA ASN A 23 5.89 -5.08 -8.73
C ASN A 23 5.47 -5.16 -7.27
N LYS A 24 5.08 -4.05 -6.65
CA LYS A 24 4.48 -4.08 -5.31
C LYS A 24 3.05 -3.57 -5.35
N LEU A 25 2.17 -4.28 -4.64
CA LEU A 25 0.80 -3.83 -4.42
C LEU A 25 0.63 -3.50 -2.95
N ILE A 26 0.02 -2.37 -2.68
CA ILE A 26 -0.44 -2.02 -1.34
C ILE A 26 -1.95 -2.00 -1.41
N SER A 27 -2.60 -2.82 -0.58
CA SER A 27 -4.06 -2.93 -0.55
C SER A 27 -4.57 -2.69 0.87
N LEU A 28 -5.52 -1.78 0.99
CA LEU A 28 -6.38 -1.65 2.16
C LEU A 28 -7.71 -2.30 1.86
N LEU A 29 -8.10 -3.28 2.67
CA LEU A 29 -9.35 -4.00 2.49
C LEU A 29 -10.20 -3.91 3.75
N TRP A 30 -11.48 -3.57 3.56
CA TRP A 30 -12.56 -3.90 4.49
C TRP A 30 -13.39 -5.07 3.92
N PHE A 31 -13.72 -6.07 4.73
CA PHE A 31 -14.54 -7.21 4.31
C PHE A 31 -16.02 -6.83 4.21
N GLY A 32 -16.38 -6.06 3.18
CA GLY A 32 -17.78 -5.83 2.84
C GLY A 32 -17.93 -5.06 1.55
N TYR A 33 -18.51 -5.72 0.55
CA TYR A 33 -18.76 -5.17 -0.77
C TYR A 33 -19.87 -4.11 -0.68
N GLN A 34 -19.51 -2.84 -0.63
CA GLN A 34 -20.33 -1.71 -1.02
C GLN A 34 -19.43 -0.74 -1.79
N ARG A 35 -19.98 0.02 -2.75
CA ARG A 35 -19.21 0.89 -3.67
C ARG A 35 -18.29 1.84 -2.90
N GLY A 36 -17.06 1.40 -2.65
CA GLY A 36 -16.02 2.17 -1.99
C GLY A 36 -15.69 3.39 -2.82
N GLN A 37 -15.36 4.48 -2.14
CA GLN A 37 -14.70 5.63 -2.77
C GLN A 37 -13.57 5.10 -3.66
N ASN A 38 -13.53 5.52 -4.93
CA ASN A 38 -12.41 5.18 -5.82
C ASN A 38 -11.14 5.81 -5.25
N CYS A 39 -10.36 5.04 -4.48
CA CYS A 39 -9.08 5.42 -3.92
C CYS A 39 -8.02 4.38 -4.33
N GLY A 40 -6.76 4.76 -4.22
CA GLY A 40 -5.68 4.00 -4.84
C GLY A 40 -5.25 4.62 -6.15
N GLY A 41 -4.57 3.82 -6.97
CA GLY A 41 -4.08 4.26 -8.28
C GLY A 41 -2.69 3.75 -8.58
N LEU A 42 -2.11 4.28 -9.65
CA LEU A 42 -0.80 3.91 -10.12
C LEU A 42 0.25 4.86 -9.56
N VAL A 43 1.31 4.32 -8.97
CA VAL A 43 2.46 5.09 -8.49
C VAL A 43 3.69 4.71 -9.31
N GLN A 44 4.27 5.71 -9.98
CA GLN A 44 5.41 5.58 -10.87
C GLN A 44 6.47 6.62 -10.52
N GLY A 45 7.73 6.31 -10.82
CA GLY A 45 8.86 7.20 -10.59
C GLY A 45 9.74 6.75 -9.43
N PRO A 46 10.94 7.35 -9.31
CA PRO A 46 11.99 6.87 -8.40
C PRO A 46 11.60 6.98 -6.93
N ASN A 47 10.74 7.95 -6.58
CA ASN A 47 10.24 8.16 -5.22
C ASN A 47 8.75 8.50 -5.26
N GLY A 48 8.06 8.36 -4.13
CA GLY A 48 6.66 8.78 -4.00
C GLY A 48 6.14 8.62 -2.56
N THR A 49 4.93 9.11 -2.32
CA THR A 49 4.22 8.95 -1.05
C THR A 49 2.83 8.40 -1.33
N ILE A 50 2.41 7.42 -0.53
CA ILE A 50 1.07 6.86 -0.52
C ILE A 50 0.47 7.16 0.85
N GLU A 51 -0.72 7.74 0.86
CA GLU A 51 -1.43 8.11 2.07
C GLU A 51 -2.84 7.54 2.05
N SER A 52 -3.39 7.24 3.22
CA SER A 52 -4.81 6.91 3.34
C SER A 52 -5.68 8.05 2.81
N PRO A 53 -6.81 7.76 2.16
CA PRO A 53 -7.76 8.79 1.77
C PRO A 53 -8.15 9.63 2.98
N GLY A 54 -8.08 10.96 2.85
CA GLY A 54 -8.41 11.89 3.94
C GLY A 54 -7.25 12.22 4.90
N PHE A 55 -6.06 11.64 4.73
CA PHE A 55 -4.86 12.00 5.50
C PHE A 55 -4.65 13.53 5.55
N PRO A 56 -4.25 14.12 6.71
CA PRO A 56 -3.89 13.48 7.99
C PRO A 56 -5.10 13.11 8.87
N HIS A 57 -6.32 13.31 8.39
CA HIS A 57 -7.52 12.85 9.08
C HIS A 57 -7.75 11.36 8.80
N GLY A 58 -8.79 10.82 9.46
CA GLY A 58 -9.10 9.40 9.35
C GLY A 58 -9.65 9.03 7.98
N TYR A 59 -9.33 7.83 7.50
CA TYR A 59 -9.99 7.32 6.31
C TYR A 59 -11.50 7.10 6.54
N PRO A 60 -12.34 7.24 5.50
CA PRO A 60 -13.75 6.95 5.60
C PRO A 60 -13.96 5.45 5.85
N ASN A 61 -15.05 5.11 6.55
CA ASN A 61 -15.50 3.73 6.67
C ASN A 61 -15.64 3.08 5.29
N TYR A 62 -15.34 1.78 5.23
CA TYR A 62 -15.48 0.97 4.01
C TYR A 62 -14.53 1.37 2.87
N ALA A 63 -13.41 2.04 3.19
CA ALA A 63 -12.36 2.31 2.22
C ALA A 63 -11.77 0.99 1.68
N ASN A 64 -11.73 0.87 0.35
CA ASN A 64 -11.10 -0.24 -0.35
C ASN A 64 -10.16 0.36 -1.40
N CYS A 65 -8.90 0.55 -1.01
CA CYS A 65 -7.92 1.23 -1.82
C CYS A 65 -6.84 0.26 -2.28
N THR A 66 -6.47 0.33 -3.55
CA THR A 66 -5.35 -0.45 -4.08
C THR A 66 -4.39 0.46 -4.84
N TRP A 67 -3.14 0.50 -4.38
CA TRP A 67 -2.06 1.18 -5.08
C TRP A 67 -1.17 0.16 -5.78
N ILE A 68 -0.88 0.43 -7.05
CA ILE A 68 0.03 -0.35 -7.88
C ILE A 68 1.32 0.45 -8.02
N ILE A 69 2.42 -0.11 -7.52
CA ILE A 69 3.73 0.52 -7.64
C ILE A 69 4.50 -0.18 -8.77
N ILE A 70 4.79 0.58 -9.84
CA ILE A 70 5.59 0.10 -10.97
C ILE A 70 7.01 0.63 -10.82
N THR A 71 7.98 -0.29 -10.90
CA THR A 71 9.41 0.02 -10.83
C THR A 71 10.11 -0.46 -12.10
N GLY A 72 11.27 0.12 -12.41
CA GLY A 72 12.08 -0.31 -13.55
C GLY A 72 12.66 -1.72 -13.35
N GLU A 73 13.06 -2.38 -14.44
CA GLU A 73 13.51 -3.79 -14.47
C GLU A 73 14.71 -4.12 -13.56
N ARG A 74 15.37 -3.11 -12.97
CA ARG A 74 16.55 -3.26 -12.11
C ARG A 74 16.46 -2.46 -10.81
N ASN A 75 15.27 -2.25 -10.27
CA ASN A 75 15.06 -1.45 -9.06
C ASN A 75 14.29 -2.21 -7.96
N ARG A 76 14.75 -2.17 -6.69
CA ARG A 76 13.95 -2.51 -5.48
C ARG A 76 13.03 -1.35 -5.18
N ILE A 77 11.92 -1.63 -4.51
CA ILE A 77 11.15 -0.61 -3.80
C ILE A 77 11.42 -0.80 -2.30
N GLN A 78 11.97 0.24 -1.66
CA GLN A 78 11.96 0.40 -0.21
C GLN A 78 10.68 1.14 0.19
N LEU A 79 9.95 0.60 1.17
CA LEU A 79 8.82 1.27 1.80
C LEU A 79 9.22 1.76 3.18
N SER A 80 8.76 2.93 3.58
CA SER A 80 9.02 3.50 4.89
C SER A 80 7.75 4.14 5.45
N PHE A 81 7.19 3.52 6.49
CA PHE A 81 5.98 3.98 7.15
C PHE A 81 6.31 5.13 8.10
N HIS A 82 5.64 6.27 7.92
CA HIS A 82 5.79 7.44 8.78
C HIS A 82 4.71 7.49 9.85
N THR A 83 3.49 7.13 9.47
CA THR A 83 2.34 7.00 10.36
C THR A 83 1.61 5.71 10.01
N PHE A 84 1.19 4.96 11.01
CA PHE A 84 0.45 3.72 10.84
C PHE A 84 -0.50 3.52 12.02
N ALA A 85 -1.77 3.86 11.81
CA ALA A 85 -2.83 3.71 12.79
C ALA A 85 -4.06 3.14 12.08
N LEU A 86 -4.31 1.84 12.21
CA LEU A 86 -5.50 1.17 11.70
C LEU A 86 -6.40 0.73 12.86
N GLU A 87 -7.66 0.42 12.60
CA GLU A 87 -8.53 -0.18 13.61
C GLU A 87 -8.14 -1.64 13.85
N GLU A 88 -7.83 -2.00 15.09
CA GLU A 88 -7.45 -3.37 15.47
C GLU A 88 -8.63 -4.32 15.17
N ASP A 89 -8.32 -5.52 14.65
CA ASP A 89 -9.27 -6.56 14.23
C ASP A 89 -10.20 -6.26 13.05
N PHE A 90 -10.36 -5.00 12.63
CA PHE A 90 -11.27 -4.62 11.55
C PHE A 90 -10.59 -4.23 10.25
N ASP A 91 -9.44 -3.57 10.32
CA ASP A 91 -8.76 -3.01 9.16
C ASP A 91 -7.44 -3.73 8.84
N ILE A 92 -7.15 -3.90 7.55
CA ILE A 92 -5.96 -4.60 7.08
C ILE A 92 -5.27 -3.79 5.98
N LEU A 93 -3.96 -3.55 6.14
CA LEU A 93 -3.07 -3.09 5.08
C LEU A 93 -2.16 -4.25 4.63
N SER A 94 -2.37 -4.77 3.43
CA SER A 94 -1.53 -5.83 2.86
C SER A 94 -0.54 -5.27 1.84
N VAL A 95 0.70 -5.78 1.85
CA VAL A 95 1.76 -5.43 0.89
C VAL A 95 2.21 -6.67 0.15
N TYR A 96 1.96 -6.74 -1.15
CA TYR A 96 2.31 -7.87 -2.00
C TYR A 96 3.50 -7.55 -2.88
N ASP A 97 4.35 -8.56 -3.13
CA ASP A 97 5.50 -8.48 -4.04
C ASP A 97 5.18 -9.12 -5.40
N GLY A 98 4.18 -8.58 -6.08
CA GLY A 98 3.73 -9.02 -7.39
C GLY A 98 2.24 -8.76 -7.57
N GLN A 99 1.60 -9.51 -8.48
CA GLN A 99 0.13 -9.56 -8.53
C GLN A 99 -0.42 -10.14 -7.21
N PRO A 100 -1.63 -9.74 -6.78
CA PRO A 100 -2.18 -10.23 -5.54
C PRO A 100 -2.57 -11.69 -5.74
N GLN A 101 -1.74 -12.59 -5.22
CA GLN A 101 -2.02 -14.02 -5.17
C GLN A 101 -2.35 -14.39 -3.72
N GLN A 102 -3.24 -15.36 -3.54
CA GLN A 102 -3.84 -15.74 -2.24
C GLN A 102 -2.84 -16.21 -1.15
N GLY A 103 -1.52 -16.19 -1.42
CA GLY A 103 -0.45 -16.58 -0.50
C GLY A 103 0.73 -15.60 -0.37
N ASN A 104 0.66 -14.40 -0.97
CA ASN A 104 1.78 -13.44 -0.87
C ASN A 104 1.59 -12.47 0.31
N LEU A 105 2.68 -12.33 1.07
CA LEU A 105 2.92 -11.53 2.28
C LEU A 105 1.73 -10.68 2.81
N LYS A 106 1.19 -11.08 3.96
CA LYS A 106 0.34 -10.24 4.79
C LYS A 106 1.23 -9.51 5.78
N VAL A 107 1.24 -8.18 5.74
CA VAL A 107 1.73 -7.40 6.87
C VAL A 107 0.50 -7.03 7.69
N ARG A 108 0.58 -7.20 9.01
CA ARG A 108 -0.41 -6.70 9.97
C ARG A 108 0.04 -5.32 10.42
#